data_AF-A0A6B2SN66-F1
#
_entry.id   AF-A0A6B2SN66-F1
#
_cell.length_a   1.000
_cell.length_b   1.000
_cell.length_c   1.000
_cell.angle_alpha   90.00
_cell.angle_beta   90.00
_cell.angle_gamma   90.00
#
_symmetry.space_group_name_H-M   'P 1'
#
loop_
_entity.id
_entity.type
_entity.pdbx_description
1 polymer ?
#
loop_
_entity_poly.entity_id
_entity_poly.type
_entity_poly.pdbx_seq_one_letter_code
_entity_poly.pdbx_strand_id
1 'polypeptide(L)'
;MTDQAVDTDGATAGGAVPPPASALEPTRGQFVGRRRELKELRADIDRAGLDTLSGRKAPRARVLLVAGRPGSGRTSLAEELARQLADDYPDAVLRARLTDPDGSRVPTERTARELL
;
A
#
# COMPACT_ATOMS: atom_id res chain seq x y z
N MET A 1 4.03 16.74 -25.25
CA MET A 1 3.70 18.14 -24.91
C MET A 1 2.85 18.08 -23.66
N THR A 2 3.49 18.20 -22.50
CA THR A 2 2.88 18.17 -21.17
C THR A 2 2.32 19.54 -20.87
N ASP A 3 1.07 19.60 -20.44
CA ASP A 3 0.51 20.78 -19.79
C ASP A 3 -0.04 20.34 -18.44
N GLN A 4 0.70 20.71 -17.40
CA GLN A 4 0.36 20.47 -16.01
C GLN A 4 0.18 21.86 -15.40
N ALA A 5 -1.07 22.30 -15.30
CA ALA A 5 -1.44 23.52 -14.61
C ALA A 5 -1.57 23.23 -13.12
N VAL A 6 -0.71 23.87 -12.33
CA VAL A 6 -0.78 23.93 -10.87
C VAL A 6 -1.39 25.27 -10.49
N ASP A 7 -2.66 25.28 -10.11
CA ASP A 7 -3.24 26.41 -9.39
C ASP A 7 -2.88 26.29 -7.91
N THR A 8 -2.02 27.21 -7.47
CA THR A 8 -1.74 27.45 -6.07
C THR A 8 -2.55 28.64 -5.62
N ASP A 9 -3.58 28.42 -4.80
CA ASP A 9 -4.11 29.50 -3.98
C ASP A 9 -4.76 28.98 -2.69
N GLY A 10 -4.48 29.74 -1.61
CA GLY A 10 -5.37 29.83 -0.46
C GLY A 10 -5.08 28.92 0.74
N ALA A 11 -3.98 29.17 1.45
CA ALA A 11 -3.85 28.75 2.85
C ALA A 11 -4.74 29.62 3.76
N THR A 12 -5.63 29.00 4.54
CA THR A 12 -5.78 29.22 6.00
C THR A 12 -6.97 28.44 6.56
N ALA A 13 -6.67 27.49 7.45
CA ALA A 13 -7.42 27.26 8.68
C ALA A 13 -6.67 26.19 9.49
N GLY A 14 -6.24 26.56 10.69
CA GLY A 14 -5.64 25.65 11.65
C GLY A 14 -6.62 24.53 12.00
N GLY A 15 -6.29 23.32 11.57
CA GLY A 15 -6.85 22.09 12.09
C GLY A 15 -5.70 21.34 12.75
N ALA A 16 -5.90 20.88 13.99
CA ALA A 16 -5.00 19.94 14.63
C ALA A 16 -4.60 18.86 13.62
N VAL A 17 -3.29 18.59 13.51
CA VAL A 17 -2.78 17.48 12.69
C VAL A 17 -3.54 16.23 13.17
N PRO A 18 -4.44 15.65 12.35
CA PRO A 18 -5.07 14.41 12.74
C PRO A 18 -3.94 13.39 12.94
N PRO A 19 -4.02 12.52 13.97
CA PRO A 19 -3.07 11.42 14.06
C PRO A 19 -3.01 10.70 12.70
N PRO A 20 -1.82 10.24 12.26
CA PRO A 20 -1.68 9.59 10.96
C PRO A 20 -2.81 8.58 10.80
N ALA A 21 -3.50 8.66 9.66
CA ALA A 21 -4.77 8.00 9.43
C ALA A 21 -4.65 6.53 9.82
N SER A 22 -5.33 6.24 10.94
CA SER A 22 -5.51 4.99 11.65
C SER A 22 -4.89 3.76 11.00
N ALA A 23 -4.05 3.07 11.76
CA ALA A 23 -4.02 1.62 11.73
C ALA A 23 -5.48 1.13 11.74
N LEU A 24 -6.04 0.81 10.57
CA LEU A 24 -7.27 0.06 10.48
C LEU A 24 -6.98 -1.20 11.27
N GLU A 25 -7.63 -1.32 12.43
CA GLU A 25 -7.52 -2.46 13.33
C GLU A 25 -7.45 -3.72 12.46
N PRO A 26 -6.33 -4.46 12.50
CA PRO A 26 -6.19 -5.63 11.64
C PRO A 26 -7.41 -6.49 11.87
N THR A 27 -8.01 -6.97 10.77
CA THR A 27 -9.19 -7.85 10.82
C THR A 27 -8.97 -8.88 11.93
N ARG A 28 -9.72 -8.79 13.03
CA ARG A 28 -9.59 -9.65 14.22
C ARG A 28 -10.16 -11.06 13.98
N GLY A 29 -9.90 -11.61 12.80
CA GLY A 29 -10.30 -12.95 12.38
C GLY A 29 -9.05 -13.77 12.06
N GLN A 30 -9.12 -15.09 12.26
CA GLN A 30 -8.05 -15.98 11.86
C GLN A 30 -7.97 -16.03 10.33
N PHE A 31 -6.79 -15.81 9.77
CA PHE A 31 -6.53 -16.06 8.37
C PHE A 31 -6.35 -17.56 8.13
N VAL A 32 -7.17 -18.14 7.26
CA VAL A 32 -7.19 -19.57 6.98
C VAL A 32 -7.02 -19.85 5.49
N GLY A 33 -6.34 -20.95 5.17
CA GLY A 33 -6.03 -21.33 3.79
C GLY A 33 -4.97 -20.44 3.14
N ARG A 34 -4.81 -20.57 1.81
CA ARG A 34 -3.99 -19.71 0.95
C ARG A 34 -2.51 -19.54 1.32
N ARG A 35 -1.97 -20.50 2.08
CA ARG A 35 -0.55 -20.53 2.47
C ARG A 35 0.39 -20.56 1.27
N ARG A 36 -0.04 -21.18 0.17
CA ARG A 36 0.74 -21.23 -1.07
C ARG A 36 0.93 -19.82 -1.65
N GLU A 37 -0.15 -19.07 -1.80
CA GLU A 37 -0.09 -17.71 -2.34
C GLU A 37 0.72 -16.77 -1.44
N LEU A 38 0.58 -16.88 -0.11
CA LEU A 38 1.43 -16.13 0.84
C LEU A 38 2.92 -16.43 0.63
N LYS A 39 3.27 -17.71 0.51
CA LYS A 39 4.65 -18.14 0.29
C LYS A 39 5.20 -17.62 -1.03
N GLU A 40 4.41 -17.67 -2.09
CA GLU A 40 4.77 -17.14 -3.42
C GLU A 40 5.02 -15.63 -3.36
N LEU A 41 4.12 -14.87 -2.72
CA LEU A 41 4.27 -13.42 -2.54
C LEU A 41 5.52 -13.06 -1.73
N ARG A 42 5.80 -13.78 -0.63
CA ARG A 42 7.02 -13.58 0.17
C ARG A 42 8.28 -13.84 -0.65
N ALA A 43 8.30 -14.94 -1.40
CA ALA A 43 9.43 -15.28 -2.26
C ALA A 43 9.70 -14.23 -3.35
N ASP A 44 8.66 -13.56 -3.86
CA ASP A 44 8.80 -12.47 -4.82
C ASP A 44 9.37 -11.18 -4.20
N ILE A 45 9.17 -10.95 -2.89
CA ILE A 45 9.84 -9.87 -2.14
C ILE A 45 11.32 -10.18 -1.97
N ASP A 46 11.66 -11.44 -1.67
CA ASP A 46 13.03 -11.87 -1.38
C ASP A 46 13.90 -12.03 -2.65
N ARG A 47 13.29 -12.30 -3.82
CA ARG A 47 14.02 -12.51 -5.09
C ARG A 47 14.91 -11.32 -5.45
N ALA A 48 15.98 -11.47 -6.22
CA ALA A 48 16.67 -10.29 -6.79
C ALA A 48 15.72 -9.46 -7.68
N GLY A 49 15.68 -8.13 -7.48
CA GLY A 49 14.87 -7.24 -8.29
C GLY A 49 15.37 -7.18 -9.75
N LEU A 50 14.49 -6.82 -10.69
CA LEU A 50 14.84 -6.73 -12.11
C LEU A 50 16.02 -5.76 -12.36
N ASP A 51 16.09 -4.68 -11.59
CA ASP A 51 17.20 -3.74 -11.63
C ASP A 51 18.52 -4.38 -11.19
N THR A 52 18.50 -5.17 -10.12
CA THR A 52 19.66 -5.93 -9.63
C THR A 52 20.13 -6.95 -10.68
N LEU A 53 19.19 -7.66 -11.32
CA LEU A 53 19.49 -8.59 -12.41
C LEU A 53 20.02 -7.88 -13.67
N SER A 54 19.62 -6.62 -13.89
CA SER A 54 20.08 -5.78 -15.01
C SER A 54 21.37 -5.02 -14.70
N GLY A 55 22.07 -5.33 -13.59
CA GLY A 55 23.31 -4.67 -13.18
C GLY A 55 23.15 -3.22 -12.69
N ARG A 56 21.90 -2.75 -12.50
CA ARG A 56 21.63 -1.42 -11.94
C ARG A 56 21.72 -1.48 -10.42
N LYS A 57 22.51 -0.57 -9.85
CA LYS A 57 22.97 -0.61 -8.45
C LYS A 57 22.00 0.01 -7.45
N ALA A 58 21.02 0.81 -7.90
CA ALA A 58 20.08 1.47 -7.01
C ALA A 58 18.89 0.54 -6.71
N PRO A 59 18.58 0.26 -5.42
CA PRO A 59 17.36 -0.46 -5.06
C PRO A 59 16.14 0.37 -5.46
N ARG A 60 15.21 -0.25 -6.21
CA ARG A 60 13.92 0.36 -6.55
C ARG A 60 12.78 -0.33 -5.81
N ALA A 61 11.70 0.43 -5.62
CA ALA A 61 10.46 -0.06 -5.03
C ALA A 61 9.91 -1.26 -5.81
N ARG A 62 9.39 -2.25 -5.08
CA ARG A 62 8.70 -3.39 -5.68
C ARG A 62 7.20 -3.19 -5.65
N VAL A 63 6.54 -3.69 -6.69
CA VAL A 63 5.09 -3.68 -6.80
C VAL A 63 4.61 -5.11 -6.98
N LEU A 64 3.78 -5.58 -6.05
CA LEU A 64 3.09 -6.87 -6.12
C LEU A 64 1.61 -6.63 -6.43
N LEU A 65 1.04 -7.41 -7.35
CA LEU A 65 -0.37 -7.30 -7.73
C LEU A 65 -1.17 -8.50 -7.18
N VAL A 66 -2.15 -8.22 -6.31
CA VAL A 66 -3.15 -9.21 -5.88
C VAL A 66 -4.45 -8.99 -6.65
N ALA A 67 -4.63 -9.77 -7.72
CA ALA A 67 -5.84 -9.75 -8.54
C ALA A 67 -6.77 -10.94 -8.25
N GLY A 68 -8.04 -10.82 -8.60
CA GLY A 68 -9.05 -11.83 -8.31
C GLY A 68 -10.47 -11.28 -8.28
N ARG A 69 -11.46 -12.19 -8.25
CA ARG A 69 -12.88 -11.85 -8.24
C ARG A 69 -13.26 -11.04 -6.99
N PRO A 70 -14.32 -10.20 -7.05
CA PRO A 70 -14.90 -9.61 -5.85
C PRO A 70 -15.20 -10.67 -4.78
N GLY A 71 -14.91 -10.37 -3.52
CA GLY A 71 -15.13 -11.31 -2.41
C GLY A 71 -14.12 -12.46 -2.27
N SER A 72 -13.12 -12.59 -3.16
CA SER A 72 -12.14 -13.70 -3.08
C SER A 72 -11.09 -13.56 -1.96
N GLY A 73 -11.26 -12.63 -1.02
CA GLY A 73 -10.31 -12.39 0.07
C GLY A 73 -8.99 -11.73 -0.34
N ARG A 74 -8.97 -10.94 -1.43
CA ARG A 74 -7.76 -10.22 -1.88
C ARG A 74 -7.19 -9.30 -0.80
N THR A 75 -8.07 -8.51 -0.17
CA THR A 75 -7.69 -7.61 0.93
C THR A 75 -7.16 -8.39 2.12
N SER A 76 -7.82 -9.49 2.51
CA SER A 76 -7.37 -10.33 3.63
C SER A 76 -5.99 -10.95 3.36
N LEU A 77 -5.70 -11.39 2.13
CA LEU A 77 -4.37 -11.90 1.77
C LEU A 77 -3.29 -10.81 1.86
N ALA A 78 -3.57 -9.59 1.40
CA ALA A 78 -2.63 -8.48 1.48
C ALA A 78 -2.39 -8.04 2.95
N GLU A 79 -3.45 -7.98 3.76
CA GLU A 79 -3.36 -7.67 5.20
C GLU A 79 -2.55 -8.75 5.94
N GLU A 80 -2.74 -10.03 5.63
CA GLU A 80 -1.98 -11.13 6.20
C GLU A 80 -0.49 -11.04 5.84
N LEU A 81 -0.18 -10.80 4.57
CA LEU A 81 1.19 -10.62 4.11
C LEU A 81 1.86 -9.44 4.83
N ALA A 82 1.17 -8.30 4.91
CA ALA A 82 1.68 -7.10 5.60
C ALA A 82 1.95 -7.36 7.08
N ARG A 83 1.08 -8.12 7.76
CA ARG A 83 1.28 -8.50 9.16
C ARG A 83 2.50 -9.40 9.37
N GLN A 84 2.74 -10.36 8.46
CA GLN A 84 3.91 -11.24 8.51
C GLN A 84 5.23 -10.53 8.18
N LEU A 85 5.16 -9.42 7.44
CA LEU A 85 6.32 -8.61 7.08
C LEU A 85 6.63 -7.51 8.09
N ALA A 86 5.71 -7.18 9.00
CA ALA A 86 5.87 -6.02 9.88
C ALA A 86 7.20 -6.04 10.66
N ASP A 87 7.66 -7.21 11.09
CA ASP A 87 8.95 -7.35 11.80
C ASP A 87 10.18 -7.13 10.90
N ASP A 88 10.04 -7.32 9.58
CA ASP A 88 11.09 -7.10 8.59
C ASP A 88 11.19 -5.63 8.13
N TYR A 89 10.17 -4.82 8.42
CA TYR A 89 10.08 -3.40 8.06
C TYR A 89 9.85 -2.54 9.31
N PRO A 90 10.90 -2.31 10.13
CA PRO A 90 10.77 -1.68 11.44
C PRO A 90 10.35 -0.20 11.37
N ASP A 91 10.53 0.46 10.22
CA ASP A 91 10.17 1.86 10.04
C ASP A 91 8.66 2.06 10.07
N ALA A 92 7.94 1.42 9.13
CA ALA A 92 6.49 1.47 9.07
C ALA A 92 5.91 0.47 8.06
N VAL A 93 4.67 0.06 8.32
CA VAL A 93 3.76 -0.49 7.31
C VAL A 93 2.60 0.48 7.16
N LEU A 94 2.42 0.99 5.94
CA LEU A 94 1.42 1.98 5.61
C LEU A 94 0.29 1.39 4.77
N ARG A 95 -0.96 1.82 5.03
CA ARG A 95 -2.15 1.39 4.28
C ARG A 95 -2.94 2.62 3.88
N ALA A 96 -3.35 2.67 2.62
CA ALA A 96 -4.34 3.63 2.16
C ALA A 96 -5.43 2.96 1.32
N ARG A 97 -6.63 3.53 1.35
CA ARG A 97 -7.74 3.13 0.49
C ARG A 97 -7.77 4.07 -0.70
N LEU A 98 -7.61 3.54 -1.90
CA LEU A 98 -7.52 4.35 -3.14
C LEU A 98 -8.85 4.49 -3.87
N THR A 99 -9.93 3.93 -3.32
CA THR A 99 -11.26 3.94 -3.92
C THR A 99 -12.30 4.00 -2.82
N ASP A 100 -13.20 4.97 -2.87
CA ASP A 100 -14.25 5.17 -1.86
C ASP A 100 -15.33 4.07 -1.91
N PRO A 101 -16.19 3.95 -0.88
CA PRO A 101 -17.27 2.94 -0.85
C PRO A 101 -18.23 3.00 -2.03
N ASP A 102 -18.41 4.20 -2.59
CA ASP A 102 -19.23 4.44 -3.77
C ASP A 102 -18.52 4.09 -5.10
N GLY A 103 -17.25 3.65 -5.04
CA GLY A 103 -16.45 3.30 -6.21
C GLY A 103 -15.69 4.48 -6.84
N SER A 104 -15.83 5.69 -6.31
CA SER A 104 -15.09 6.86 -6.79
C SER A 104 -13.59 6.76 -6.44
N ARG A 105 -12.74 7.37 -7.26
CA ARG A 105 -11.28 7.35 -7.03
C ARG A 105 -10.91 8.38 -5.97
N VAL A 106 -10.03 8.00 -5.05
CA VAL A 106 -9.45 8.94 -4.09
C VAL A 106 -8.34 9.76 -4.76
N PRO A 107 -8.34 11.11 -4.66
CA PRO A 107 -7.27 11.95 -5.21
C PRO A 107 -5.91 11.62 -4.61
N THR A 108 -4.86 11.62 -5.44
CA THR A 108 -3.50 11.24 -5.03
C THR A 108 -2.97 12.13 -3.91
N GLU A 109 -3.27 13.43 -3.93
CA GLU A 109 -2.83 14.40 -2.92
C GLU A 109 -3.43 14.09 -1.55
N ARG A 110 -4.69 13.62 -1.51
CA ARG A 110 -5.33 13.19 -0.27
C ARG A 110 -4.62 11.96 0.30
N THR A 111 -4.40 10.95 -0.53
CA THR A 111 -3.67 9.74 -0.13
C THR A 111 -2.26 10.07 0.35
N ALA A 112 -1.53 10.95 -0.36
CA ALA A 112 -0.17 11.32 0.03
C ALA A 112 -0.13 11.95 1.43
N ARG A 113 -1.05 12.88 1.73
CA ARG A 113 -1.16 13.51 3.06
C ARG A 113 -1.56 12.55 4.18
N GLU A 114 -2.26 11.47 3.85
CA GLU A 114 -2.59 10.43 4.83
C GLU A 114 -1.38 9.53 5.16
N LEU A 115 -0.39 9.48 4.27
CA LEU A 115 0.76 8.58 4.36
C LEU A 115 2.07 9.25 4.76
N LEU A 116 2.24 10.55 4.49
CA LEU A 116 3.49 11.32 4.62
C LEU A 116 3.25 12.62 5.41
#